data_AF-A0A1G2DCB9-F1
#
_entry.id   AF-A0A1G2DCB9-F1
#
_cell.length_a   1.000
_cell.length_b   1.000
_cell.length_c   1.000
_cell.angle_alpha   90.00
_cell.angle_beta   90.00
_cell.angle_gamma   90.00
#
_symmetry.space_group_name_H-M   'P 1'
#
loop_
_entity.id
_entity.type
_entity.pdbx_description
1 polymer ?
#
loop_
_entity_poly.entity_id
_entity_poly.type
_entity_poly.pdbx_seq_one_letter_code
_entity_poly.pdbx_strand_id
1 'polypeptide(L)'
;MASRKQIIVARKNIKKAQKAWKGVSHRQRALVQPEGRARKKPGMGGAGRFYHIEVRPKSEFISFRNQDVGHKGGLERLAGRRSSGSWDTVTWLVGKDLAHVEKNGQLIIDDPKARTMLKQIRGNIFHKKGDIFHAHPRSNVPESAKPTMAMRRAERINIKKAQTAWRKMKP
;
A
#
# COMPACT_ATOMS: atom_id res chain seq x y z
N MET A 1 -43.12 -3.39 -32.43
CA MET A 1 -42.24 -2.65 -33.36
C MET A 1 -41.98 -1.26 -32.82
N ALA A 2 -40.78 -0.70 -32.99
CA ALA A 2 -40.48 0.67 -32.55
C ALA A 2 -41.27 1.69 -33.38
N SER A 3 -41.78 2.73 -32.75
CA SER A 3 -42.58 3.76 -33.45
C SER A 3 -41.70 4.59 -34.39
N ARG A 4 -42.29 5.14 -35.46
CA ARG A 4 -41.61 6.03 -36.40
C ARG A 4 -40.90 7.20 -35.69
N LYS A 5 -41.51 7.74 -34.63
CA LYS A 5 -40.89 8.78 -33.78
C LYS A 5 -39.64 8.27 -33.06
N GLN A 6 -39.69 7.05 -32.52
CA GLN A 6 -38.54 6.43 -31.84
C GLN A 6 -37.37 6.21 -32.80
N ILE A 7 -37.63 5.77 -34.04
CA ILE A 7 -36.60 5.57 -35.07
C ILE A 7 -35.92 6.89 -35.45
N ILE A 8 -36.69 7.98 -35.59
CA ILE A 8 -36.16 9.30 -35.94
C ILE A 8 -35.29 9.85 -34.80
N VAL A 9 -35.75 9.73 -33.56
CA VAL A 9 -34.99 10.16 -32.37
C VAL A 9 -33.70 9.36 -32.24
N ALA A 10 -33.74 8.04 -32.42
CA ALA A 10 -32.56 7.18 -32.40
C ALA A 10 -31.52 7.61 -33.46
N ARG A 11 -31.96 7.85 -34.72
CA ARG A 11 -31.07 8.34 -35.79
C ARG A 11 -30.46 9.70 -35.48
N LYS A 12 -31.22 10.63 -34.88
CA LYS A 12 -30.69 11.93 -34.45
C LYS A 12 -29.63 11.78 -33.35
N ASN A 13 -29.88 10.91 -32.37
CA ASN A 13 -28.93 10.64 -31.28
C ASN A 13 -27.65 9.99 -31.80
N ILE A 14 -27.74 9.04 -32.73
CA ILE A 14 -26.59 8.41 -33.40
C ILE A 14 -25.76 9.46 -34.15
N LYS A 15 -26.39 10.34 -34.94
CA LYS A 15 -25.67 11.42 -35.63
C LYS A 15 -24.99 12.39 -34.66
N LYS A 16 -25.66 12.73 -33.55
CA LYS A 16 -25.10 13.62 -32.51
C LYS A 16 -23.87 12.97 -31.84
N ALA A 17 -23.95 11.67 -31.53
CA ALA A 17 -22.83 10.90 -31.02
C ALA A 17 -21.67 10.81 -32.02
N GLN A 18 -21.94 10.49 -33.29
CA GLN A 18 -20.90 10.45 -34.34
C GLN A 18 -20.20 11.80 -34.53
N LYS A 19 -20.95 12.92 -34.48
CA LYS A 19 -20.39 14.27 -34.58
C LYS A 19 -19.47 14.59 -33.39
N ALA A 20 -19.87 14.18 -32.18
CA ALA A 20 -19.02 14.31 -31.00
C ALA A 20 -17.74 13.47 -31.14
N TRP A 21 -17.83 12.23 -31.62
CA TRP A 21 -16.68 11.33 -31.78
C TRP A 21 -15.66 11.80 -32.83
N LYS A 22 -16.11 12.45 -33.91
CA LYS A 22 -15.22 13.00 -34.94
C LYS A 22 -14.30 14.12 -34.42
N GLY A 23 -14.75 14.90 -33.44
CA GLY A 23 -13.99 16.01 -32.84
C GLY A 23 -13.04 15.62 -31.71
N VAL A 24 -13.12 14.38 -31.22
CA VAL A 24 -12.31 13.90 -30.09
C VAL A 24 -10.97 13.37 -30.59
N SER A 25 -9.86 13.84 -30.02
CA SER A 25 -8.50 13.41 -30.38
C SER A 25 -8.27 11.92 -30.07
N HIS A 26 -7.29 11.29 -30.75
CA HIS A 26 -6.93 9.88 -30.51
C HIS A 26 -6.68 9.57 -29.02
N ARG A 27 -6.03 10.49 -28.30
CA ARG A 27 -5.76 10.38 -26.86
C ARG A 27 -7.03 10.41 -26.00
N GLN A 28 -7.97 11.28 -26.32
CA GLN A 28 -9.25 11.35 -25.60
C GLN A 28 -10.15 10.15 -25.93
N ARG A 29 -10.12 9.62 -27.16
CA ARG A 29 -10.82 8.38 -27.52
C ARG A 29 -10.30 7.20 -26.71
N ALA A 30 -8.99 7.06 -26.58
CA ALA A 30 -8.36 6.00 -25.78
C ALA A 30 -8.80 6.06 -24.30
N LEU A 31 -8.87 7.24 -23.68
CA LEU A 31 -9.31 7.39 -22.28
C LEU A 31 -10.79 7.05 -22.03
N VAL A 32 -11.64 7.21 -23.05
CA VAL A 32 -13.09 6.96 -22.96
C VAL A 32 -13.43 5.49 -23.23
N GLN A 33 -12.60 4.76 -23.97
CA GLN A 33 -12.79 3.34 -24.17
C GLN A 33 -12.65 2.57 -22.84
N PRO A 34 -13.53 1.59 -22.57
CA PRO A 34 -13.45 0.78 -21.34
C PRO A 34 -12.10 0.07 -21.19
N GLU A 35 -11.46 -0.27 -22.32
CA GLU A 35 -10.13 -0.89 -22.40
C GLU A 35 -8.98 0.08 -22.11
N GLY A 36 -9.16 1.39 -22.38
CA GLY A 36 -8.15 2.42 -22.13
C GLY A 36 -8.33 3.19 -20.82
N ARG A 37 -9.27 2.78 -19.97
CA ARG A 37 -9.32 3.26 -18.58
C ARG A 37 -8.04 2.82 -17.87
N ALA A 38 -7.25 3.81 -17.44
CA ALA A 38 -6.07 3.57 -16.63
C ALA A 38 -6.40 2.62 -15.48
N ARG A 39 -5.57 1.58 -15.29
CA ARG A 39 -5.70 0.60 -14.21
C ARG A 39 -5.90 1.34 -12.89
N LYS A 40 -6.94 0.96 -12.12
CA LYS A 40 -7.14 1.48 -10.76
C LYS A 40 -5.89 1.20 -9.92
N LYS A 41 -5.48 2.15 -9.09
CA LYS A 41 -4.36 1.94 -8.18
C LYS A 41 -4.65 0.73 -7.27
N PRO A 42 -3.63 -0.05 -6.89
CA PRO A 42 -3.77 -1.10 -5.87
C PRO A 42 -4.54 -0.58 -4.64
N GLY A 43 -5.44 -1.39 -4.09
CA GLY A 43 -6.30 -1.03 -2.95
C GLY A 43 -7.50 -0.13 -3.28
N MET A 44 -7.54 0.62 -4.39
CA MET A 44 -8.67 1.50 -4.70
C MET A 44 -9.96 0.76 -5.10
N GLY A 45 -9.85 -0.51 -5.49
CA GLY A 45 -10.96 -1.29 -6.02
C GLY A 45 -11.84 -1.96 -4.98
N GLY A 46 -11.41 -2.10 -3.72
CA GLY A 46 -12.16 -2.84 -2.68
C GLY A 46 -12.18 -4.36 -2.86
N ALA A 47 -11.85 -4.86 -4.06
CA ALA A 47 -11.86 -6.28 -4.41
C ALA A 47 -10.51 -6.98 -4.17
N GLY A 48 -9.54 -6.30 -3.53
CA GLY A 48 -8.24 -6.90 -3.24
C GLY A 48 -8.33 -7.91 -2.09
N ARG A 49 -7.33 -8.80 -2.01
CA ARG A 49 -7.16 -9.74 -0.87
C ARG A 49 -6.50 -9.11 0.35
N PHE A 50 -5.98 -7.90 0.20
CA PHE A 50 -5.20 -7.21 1.23
C PHE A 50 -5.76 -5.82 1.51
N TYR A 51 -5.73 -5.42 2.77
CA TYR A 51 -5.78 -4.03 3.19
C TYR A 51 -4.39 -3.40 3.08
N HIS A 52 -4.35 -2.16 2.61
CA HIS A 52 -3.13 -1.37 2.44
C HIS A 52 -3.04 -0.32 3.55
N ILE A 53 -2.12 -0.46 4.49
CA ILE A 53 -1.90 0.52 5.56
C ILE A 53 -0.74 1.43 5.16
N GLU A 54 -1.04 2.62 4.66
CA GLU A 54 -0.07 3.65 4.29
C GLU A 54 0.51 4.31 5.55
N VAL A 55 1.81 4.11 5.76
CA VAL A 55 2.54 4.64 6.91
C VAL A 55 3.30 5.91 6.54
N ARG A 56 3.85 5.97 5.32
CA ARG A 56 4.63 7.11 4.83
C ARG A 56 4.28 7.44 3.38
N PRO A 57 4.39 8.71 2.97
CA PRO A 57 4.14 9.10 1.60
C PRO A 57 5.20 8.50 0.67
N LYS A 58 4.74 8.02 -0.50
CA LYS A 58 5.61 7.41 -1.52
C LYS A 58 6.71 8.35 -2.02
N SER A 59 6.48 9.67 -1.97
CA SER A 59 7.43 10.71 -2.41
C SER A 59 8.73 10.77 -1.58
N GLU A 60 8.76 10.20 -0.37
CA GLU A 60 9.97 10.11 0.44
C GLU A 60 10.98 9.05 -0.08
N PHE A 61 10.63 8.29 -1.12
CA PHE A 61 11.35 7.10 -1.54
C PHE A 61 11.67 7.07 -3.03
N ILE A 62 12.82 6.49 -3.37
CA ILE A 62 13.34 6.40 -4.74
C ILE A 62 13.08 5.00 -5.33
N SER A 63 13.21 3.96 -4.52
CA SER A 63 13.03 2.57 -4.96
C SER A 63 12.28 1.75 -3.92
N PHE A 64 11.57 0.70 -4.36
CA PHE A 64 10.67 -0.09 -3.51
C PHE A 64 11.00 -1.59 -3.57
N ARG A 65 10.73 -2.31 -2.49
CA ARG A 65 10.87 -3.77 -2.41
C ARG A 65 9.77 -4.36 -1.53
N ASN A 66 9.13 -5.43 -2.01
CA ASN A 66 8.21 -6.24 -1.20
C ASN A 66 8.98 -7.28 -0.40
N GLN A 67 8.53 -7.51 0.83
CA GLN A 67 9.06 -8.51 1.74
C GLN A 67 7.90 -9.16 2.48
N ASP A 68 7.79 -10.49 2.39
CA ASP A 68 6.91 -11.24 3.29
C ASP A 68 7.55 -11.31 4.68
N VAL A 69 6.78 -10.98 5.71
CA VAL A 69 7.25 -10.81 7.09
C VAL A 69 6.39 -11.56 8.10
N GLY A 70 5.42 -12.36 7.62
CA GLY A 70 4.54 -13.18 8.43
C GLY A 70 4.49 -14.62 7.97
N HIS A 71 3.35 -15.28 8.21
CA HIS A 71 3.04 -16.52 7.52
C HIS A 71 2.83 -16.25 6.03
N LYS A 72 3.21 -17.23 5.21
CA LYS A 72 3.18 -17.15 3.75
C LYS A 72 1.87 -16.52 3.26
N GLY A 73 1.96 -15.34 2.67
CA GLY A 73 0.85 -14.65 2.01
C GLY A 73 -0.16 -13.93 2.93
N GLY A 74 0.11 -13.82 4.23
CA GLY A 74 -0.78 -13.15 5.18
C GLY A 74 -0.39 -11.70 5.50
N LEU A 75 0.91 -11.40 5.57
CA LEU A 75 1.41 -10.07 5.91
C LEU A 75 2.66 -9.72 5.10
N GLU A 76 2.55 -8.73 4.24
CA GLU A 76 3.68 -8.21 3.47
C GLU A 76 4.03 -6.77 3.87
N ARG A 77 5.31 -6.46 3.73
CA ARG A 77 5.88 -5.13 3.91
C ARG A 77 6.36 -4.59 2.58
N LEU A 78 5.81 -3.45 2.16
CA LEU A 78 6.39 -2.62 1.11
C LEU A 78 7.41 -1.67 1.73
N ALA A 79 8.69 -2.01 1.58
CA ALA A 79 9.80 -1.17 2.02
C ALA A 79 10.22 -0.21 0.89
N GLY A 80 10.61 1.01 1.27
CA GLY A 80 11.14 2.02 0.36
C GLY A 80 12.54 2.45 0.78
N ARG A 81 13.41 2.67 -0.20
CA ARG A 81 14.74 3.27 -0.01
C ARG A 81 14.65 4.78 -0.21
N ARG A 82 15.15 5.54 0.76
CA ARG A 82 15.25 7.01 0.71
C ARG A 82 16.46 7.47 -0.11
N SER A 83 16.53 8.76 -0.42
CA SER A 83 17.70 9.40 -1.05
C SER A 83 18.99 9.22 -0.25
N SER A 84 18.89 9.22 1.09
CA SER A 84 20.01 8.93 1.99
C SER A 84 20.51 7.49 1.96
N GLY A 85 19.86 6.59 1.21
CA GLY A 85 20.16 5.15 1.18
C GLY A 85 19.51 4.33 2.30
N SER A 86 18.94 4.97 3.33
CA SER A 86 18.22 4.27 4.40
C SER A 86 16.92 3.63 3.89
N TRP A 87 16.53 2.50 4.48
CA TRP A 87 15.28 1.82 4.19
C TRP A 87 14.24 2.06 5.28
N ASP A 88 13.00 2.27 4.87
CA ASP A 88 11.88 2.46 5.79
C ASP A 88 10.61 1.81 5.20
N THR A 89 9.54 1.73 6.00
CA THR A 89 8.28 1.13 5.57
C THR A 89 7.38 2.18 4.93
N VAL A 90 6.88 1.87 3.74
CA VAL A 90 5.94 2.73 3.00
C VAL A 90 4.51 2.30 3.32
N THR A 91 4.24 1.01 3.17
CA THR A 91 2.91 0.42 3.30
C THR A 91 3.00 -0.99 3.87
N TRP A 92 2.06 -1.36 4.73
CA TRP A 92 1.81 -2.75 5.11
C TRP A 92 0.64 -3.32 4.32
N LEU A 93 0.78 -4.55 3.85
CA LEU A 93 -0.30 -5.31 3.22
C LEU A 93 -0.75 -6.39 4.20
N VAL A 94 -1.97 -6.26 4.70
CA VAL A 94 -2.55 -7.21 5.66
C VAL A 94 -3.67 -7.98 4.96
N GLY A 95 -3.60 -9.31 4.98
CA GLY A 95 -4.67 -10.15 4.44
C GLY A 95 -6.01 -9.83 5.09
N LYS A 96 -7.08 -9.81 4.30
CA LYS A 96 -8.45 -9.55 4.81
C LYS A 96 -8.97 -10.63 5.75
N ASP A 97 -8.35 -11.79 5.73
CA ASP A 97 -8.56 -12.90 6.65
C ASP A 97 -7.90 -12.70 8.02
N LEU A 98 -6.96 -11.75 8.14
CA LEU A 98 -6.22 -11.46 9.37
C LEU A 98 -6.69 -10.17 10.07
N ALA A 99 -7.67 -9.47 9.50
CA ALA A 99 -8.14 -8.18 9.99
C ALA A 99 -9.57 -7.90 9.57
N HIS A 100 -10.29 -7.10 10.37
CA HIS A 100 -11.61 -6.61 10.05
C HIS A 100 -11.71 -5.10 10.24
N VAL A 101 -12.71 -4.49 9.61
CA VAL A 101 -12.98 -3.05 9.71
C VAL A 101 -14.18 -2.87 10.62
N GLU A 102 -14.00 -2.10 11.69
CA GLU A 102 -15.09 -1.71 12.58
C GLU A 102 -16.02 -0.68 11.93
N LYS A 103 -17.22 -0.53 12.49
CA LYS A 103 -18.24 0.42 11.99
C LYS A 103 -17.76 1.88 11.97
N ASN A 104 -16.81 2.22 12.84
CA ASN A 104 -16.17 3.54 12.92
C ASN A 104 -15.09 3.78 11.84
N GLY A 105 -14.85 2.80 10.96
CA GLY A 105 -13.81 2.88 9.92
C GLY A 105 -12.40 2.57 10.41
N GLN A 106 -12.24 2.04 11.63
CA GLN A 106 -10.96 1.59 12.14
C GLN A 106 -10.66 0.16 11.68
N LEU A 107 -9.43 -0.08 11.22
CA LEU A 107 -8.95 -1.43 10.92
C LEU A 107 -8.40 -2.08 12.20
N ILE A 108 -8.93 -3.24 12.55
CA ILE A 108 -8.48 -4.07 13.66
C ILE A 108 -7.75 -5.29 13.13
N ILE A 109 -6.57 -5.56 13.68
CA ILE A 109 -5.73 -6.69 13.29
C ILE A 109 -6.01 -7.85 14.26
N ASP A 110 -6.60 -8.93 13.76
CA ASP A 110 -7.03 -10.08 14.55
C ASP A 110 -5.88 -11.05 14.81
N ASP A 111 -5.01 -11.25 13.82
CA ASP A 111 -3.88 -12.16 13.94
C ASP A 111 -2.82 -11.64 14.94
N PRO A 112 -2.43 -12.44 15.96
CA PRO A 112 -1.47 -12.01 16.98
C PRO A 112 -0.06 -11.71 16.45
N LYS A 113 0.40 -12.43 15.41
CA LYS A 113 1.72 -12.23 14.81
C LYS A 113 1.71 -10.96 13.97
N ALA A 114 0.67 -10.74 13.17
CA ALA A 114 0.49 -9.51 12.42
C ALA A 114 0.39 -8.30 13.35
N ARG A 115 -0.40 -8.43 14.42
CA ARG A 115 -0.51 -7.40 15.47
C ARG A 115 0.85 -7.08 16.09
N THR A 116 1.67 -8.11 16.36
CA THR A 116 3.02 -7.93 16.91
C THR A 116 3.94 -7.18 15.95
N MET A 117 3.93 -7.52 14.66
CA MET A 117 4.74 -6.84 13.65
C MET A 117 4.30 -5.38 13.44
N LEU A 118 3.00 -5.10 13.56
CA LEU A 118 2.44 -3.76 13.38
C LEU A 118 2.56 -2.87 14.62
N LYS A 119 3.13 -3.34 15.74
CA LYS A 119 3.43 -2.51 16.93
C LYS A 119 4.38 -1.33 16.65
N GLN A 120 5.06 -1.34 15.51
CA GLN A 120 5.89 -0.22 15.06
C GLN A 120 5.09 0.94 14.46
N ILE A 121 3.79 0.77 14.24
CA ILE A 121 2.87 1.83 13.82
C ILE A 121 2.32 2.51 15.06
N ARG A 122 2.12 3.82 14.99
CA ARG A 122 1.53 4.61 16.07
C ARG A 122 0.06 4.92 15.80
N GLY A 123 -0.74 4.81 16.86
CA GLY A 123 -2.15 5.18 16.84
C GLY A 123 -3.03 4.20 16.08
N ASN A 124 -4.29 4.59 15.89
CA ASN A 124 -5.28 3.78 15.23
C ASN A 124 -5.09 3.81 13.70
N ILE A 125 -5.50 2.73 13.03
CA ILE A 125 -5.43 2.60 11.58
C ILE A 125 -6.78 3.00 11.01
N PHE A 126 -6.84 4.17 10.36
CA PHE A 126 -8.11 4.73 9.89
C PHE A 126 -8.32 4.51 8.40
N HIS A 127 -9.57 4.25 8.03
CA HIS A 127 -9.97 4.14 6.63
C HIS A 127 -9.70 5.44 5.88
N LYS A 128 -9.14 5.31 4.68
CA LYS A 128 -8.89 6.43 3.77
C LYS A 128 -9.77 6.30 2.53
N LYS A 129 -9.67 5.16 1.82
CA LYS A 129 -10.45 4.90 0.59
C LYS A 129 -10.30 3.45 0.14
N GLY A 130 -11.41 2.80 -0.24
CA GLY A 130 -11.37 1.41 -0.73
C GLY A 130 -10.77 0.48 0.33
N ASP A 131 -9.72 -0.26 -0.01
CA ASP A 131 -8.93 -1.08 0.91
C ASP A 131 -7.71 -0.33 1.50
N ILE A 132 -7.63 1.00 1.31
CA ILE A 132 -6.52 1.83 1.77
C ILE A 132 -6.87 2.46 3.12
N PHE A 133 -5.94 2.29 4.06
CA PHE A 133 -5.95 2.83 5.40
C PHE A 133 -4.70 3.67 5.62
N HIS A 134 -4.77 4.59 6.58
CA HIS A 134 -3.65 5.42 6.98
C HIS A 134 -3.32 5.17 8.45
N ALA A 135 -2.03 5.14 8.74
CA ALA A 135 -1.54 5.11 10.10
C ALA A 135 -0.21 5.88 10.22
N HIS A 136 0.18 6.22 11.45
CA HIS A 136 1.38 7.01 11.67
C HIS A 136 2.61 6.10 11.81
N PRO A 137 3.78 6.50 11.28
CA PRO A 137 5.02 5.79 11.55
C PRO A 137 5.36 5.83 13.04
N ARG A 138 6.23 4.92 13.49
CA ARG A 138 6.91 5.07 14.78
C ARG A 138 7.50 6.48 14.88
N SER A 139 7.41 7.10 16.05
CA SER A 139 8.04 8.40 16.32
C SER A 139 9.48 8.41 15.82
N ASN A 140 9.81 9.39 14.97
CA ASN A 140 11.15 9.54 14.42
C ASN A 140 12.09 9.98 15.55
N VAL A 141 13.05 9.15 15.92
CA VAL A 141 14.11 9.54 16.86
C VAL A 141 15.13 10.34 16.07
N PRO A 142 15.44 11.59 16.45
CA PRO A 142 16.46 12.41 15.78
C PRO A 142 17.79 11.67 15.67
N GLU A 143 18.54 11.87 14.58
CA GLU A 143 19.85 11.21 14.37
C GLU A 143 20.83 11.54 15.50
N SER A 144 20.80 12.78 16.00
CA SER A 144 21.60 13.23 17.15
C SER A 144 21.29 12.47 18.46
N ALA A 145 20.09 11.91 18.58
CA ALA A 145 19.65 11.12 19.74
C ALA A 145 19.92 9.61 19.55
N LYS A 146 20.48 9.21 18.40
CA LYS A 146 20.97 7.85 18.17
C LYS A 146 22.44 7.75 18.60
N PRO A 147 22.91 6.58 19.04
CA PRO A 147 22.18 5.32 19.18
C PRO A 147 21.31 5.28 20.45
N THR A 148 20.04 4.88 20.29
CA THR A 148 19.12 4.69 21.42
C THR A 148 19.57 3.55 22.35
N MET A 149 19.08 3.52 23.59
CA MET A 149 19.41 2.43 24.52
C MET A 149 19.05 1.04 23.99
N ALA A 150 17.97 0.92 23.21
CA ALA A 150 17.63 -0.33 22.52
C ALA A 150 18.66 -0.70 21.45
N MET A 151 19.16 0.27 20.68
CA MET A 151 20.21 0.05 19.68
C MET A 151 21.52 -0.37 20.34
N ARG A 152 21.94 0.30 21.42
CA ARG A 152 23.14 -0.08 22.20
C ARG A 152 23.03 -1.49 22.77
N ARG A 153 21.86 -1.90 23.25
CA ARG A 153 21.62 -3.27 23.73
C ARG A 153 21.72 -4.29 22.59
N ALA A 154 21.09 -4.02 21.46
CA ALA A 154 21.14 -4.89 20.29
C ALA A 154 22.57 -5.02 19.74
N GLU A 155 23.31 -3.91 19.68
CA GLU A 155 24.72 -3.88 19.29
C GLU A 155 25.57 -4.76 20.21
N ARG A 156 25.45 -4.60 21.54
CA ARG A 156 26.15 -5.47 22.49
C ARG A 156 25.83 -6.94 22.29
N ILE A 157 24.56 -7.28 22.08
CA ILE A 157 24.14 -8.67 21.83
C ILE A 157 24.77 -9.20 20.55
N ASN A 158 24.78 -8.41 19.47
CA ASN A 158 25.35 -8.80 18.19
C ASN A 158 26.87 -8.96 18.27
N ILE A 159 27.57 -8.05 18.97
CA ILE A 159 29.01 -8.18 19.24
C ILE A 159 29.28 -9.47 20.02
N LYS A 160 28.49 -9.77 21.06
CA LYS A 160 28.65 -11.01 21.84
C LYS A 160 28.44 -12.25 20.98
N LYS A 161 27.42 -12.24 20.11
CA LYS A 161 27.17 -13.32 19.15
C LYS A 161 28.34 -13.48 18.17
N ALA A 162 28.85 -12.39 17.61
CA ALA A 162 30.00 -12.42 16.71
C ALA A 162 31.26 -12.96 17.41
N GLN A 163 31.54 -12.53 18.63
CA GLN A 163 32.65 -13.05 19.44
C GLN A 163 32.50 -14.55 19.74
N THR A 164 31.29 -15.01 20.08
CA THR A 164 31.04 -16.44 20.31
C THR A 164 31.22 -17.27 19.04
N ALA A 165 30.77 -16.76 17.89
CA ALA A 165 30.98 -17.42 16.60
C ALA A 165 32.47 -17.49 16.25
N TRP A 166 33.22 -16.39 16.45
CA TRP A 166 34.65 -16.34 16.19
C TRP A 166 35.44 -17.29 17.10
N ARG A 167 35.08 -17.38 18.39
CA ARG A 167 35.69 -18.35 19.32
C ARG A 167 35.44 -19.80 18.93
N LYS A 168 34.29 -20.11 18.33
CA LYS A 168 33.99 -21.45 17.78
C LYS A 168 34.73 -21.77 16.48
N MET A 169 35.18 -20.75 15.75
CA MET A 169 35.92 -20.89 14.49
C MET A 169 37.44 -20.89 14.70
N LYS A 170 37.93 -20.52 15.89
CA LYS A 170 39.34 -20.72 16.22
C LYS A 170 39.58 -22.22 16.45
N PRO A 171 40.55 -22.83 15.74
CA PRO A 171 40.93 -24.23 15.93
C PRO A 171 41.47 -24.48 17.34
#